data_AF-A0A2V9ITY0-F1
#
_entry.id   AF-A0A2V9ITY0-F1
#
_cell.length_a   1.000
_cell.length_b   1.000
_cell.length_c   1.000
_cell.angle_alpha   90.00
_cell.angle_beta   90.00
_cell.angle_gamma   90.00
#
_symmetry.space_group_name_H-M   'P 1'
#
loop_
_entity.id
_entity.type
_entity.pdbx_description
1 polymer ?
#
loop_
_entity_poly.entity_id
_entity_poly.type
_entity_poly.pdbx_seq_one_letter_code
_entity_poly.pdbx_strand_id
1 'polypeptide(L)'
;TIENDYNNYAPRFGFNYHIPGMKMSVRGGYGIFYDILQMNVFNAVRANIPFTEFRNFRVDNPIAKMPNTPIQEVFGEGGGQAPLPSLSIFDTRLKQGYMQRMSLNIERQLAGDFVADIGWAREKKTKFVAGRDLDAPLQRGTFTRPFPQFTGLGQNANIQDGDYNALGSRDR
;
A
#
# COMPACT_ATOMS: atom_id res chain seq x y z
N THR A 1 -17.92 -8.01 -10.22
CA THR A 1 -18.15 -8.25 -8.78
C THR A 1 -16.93 -8.92 -8.19
N ILE A 2 -16.66 -8.77 -6.89
CA ILE A 2 -15.51 -9.38 -6.21
C ILE A 2 -15.98 -10.67 -5.53
N GLU A 3 -15.13 -11.69 -5.53
CA GLU A 3 -15.36 -12.94 -4.79
C GLU A 3 -15.24 -12.73 -3.28
N ASN A 4 -16.15 -13.33 -2.50
CA ASN A 4 -16.11 -13.22 -1.05
C ASN A 4 -14.91 -14.01 -0.47
N ASP A 5 -14.20 -13.39 0.49
CA ASP A 5 -13.10 -14.01 1.22
C ASP A 5 -13.50 -14.35 2.66
N TYR A 6 -13.69 -15.65 2.95
CA TYR A 6 -14.19 -16.13 4.24
C TYR A 6 -13.10 -16.68 5.17
N ASN A 7 -11.81 -16.61 4.81
CA ASN A 7 -10.72 -17.25 5.57
C ASN A 7 -10.00 -16.29 6.55
N ASN A 8 -10.66 -15.22 6.98
CA ASN A 8 -10.06 -14.14 7.75
C ASN A 8 -9.99 -14.40 9.27
N TYR A 9 -9.24 -15.43 9.68
CA TYR A 9 -9.02 -15.75 11.10
C TYR A 9 -7.83 -14.96 11.70
N ALA A 10 -8.07 -14.17 12.74
CA ALA A 10 -7.10 -13.23 13.32
C ALA A 10 -6.69 -13.59 14.76
N PRO A 11 -5.96 -14.71 14.98
CA PRO A 11 -5.52 -15.09 16.31
C PRO A 11 -4.51 -14.06 16.85
N ARG A 12 -4.59 -13.82 18.16
CA ARG A 12 -3.67 -12.96 18.89
C ARG A 12 -3.36 -13.61 20.22
N PHE A 13 -2.08 -13.73 20.53
CA PHE A 13 -1.61 -14.24 21.80
C PHE A 13 -0.48 -13.38 22.34
N GLY A 14 -0.44 -13.26 23.65
CA GLY A 14 0.60 -12.52 24.36
C GLY A 14 0.92 -13.21 25.67
N PHE A 15 2.13 -12.99 26.15
CA PHE A 15 2.57 -13.49 27.44
C PHE A 15 3.42 -12.44 28.15
N ASN A 16 3.42 -12.52 29.47
CA ASN A 16 4.33 -11.79 30.32
C ASN A 16 4.70 -12.70 31.49
N TYR A 17 5.99 -12.84 31.73
CA TYR A 17 6.52 -13.76 32.73
C TYR A 17 7.66 -13.11 33.51
N HIS A 18 7.51 -13.08 34.83
CA HIS A 18 8.58 -12.72 35.74
C HIS A 18 9.39 -13.97 36.10
N ILE A 19 10.72 -13.89 36.04
CA ILE A 19 11.59 -15.04 36.36
C ILE A 19 11.83 -15.09 37.88
N PRO A 20 11.33 -16.11 38.60
CA PRO A 20 11.50 -16.20 40.05
C PRO A 20 12.98 -16.20 40.45
N GLY A 21 13.33 -15.43 41.48
CA GLY A 21 14.72 -15.30 41.96
C GLY A 21 15.61 -14.38 41.11
N MET A 22 15.09 -13.82 40.01
CA MET A 22 15.77 -12.81 39.20
C MET A 22 14.92 -11.56 39.13
N LYS A 23 15.53 -10.37 39.15
CA LYS A 23 14.84 -9.10 38.85
C LYS A 23 14.67 -8.93 37.33
N MET A 24 14.10 -9.94 36.68
CA MET A 24 13.95 -10.03 35.23
C MET A 24 12.50 -10.36 34.85
N SER A 25 12.02 -9.76 33.76
CA SER A 25 10.76 -10.11 33.12
C SER A 25 10.96 -10.34 31.63
N VAL A 26 10.16 -11.24 31.07
CA VAL A 26 10.12 -11.54 29.64
C VAL A 26 8.68 -11.38 29.18
N ARG A 27 8.46 -10.55 28.15
CA ARG A 27 7.15 -10.29 27.58
C ARG A 27 7.19 -10.39 26.08
N GLY A 28 6.12 -10.89 25.48
CA GLY A 28 6.06 -11.02 24.04
C GLY A 28 4.67 -11.34 23.55
N GLY A 29 4.56 -11.48 22.24
CA GLY A 29 3.30 -11.80 21.61
C GLY A 29 3.38 -11.88 20.10
N TYR A 30 2.30 -12.39 19.53
CA TYR A 30 2.08 -12.54 18.11
C TYR A 30 0.62 -12.22 17.78
N GLY A 31 0.38 -11.63 16.62
CA GLY A 31 -0.96 -11.47 16.10
C GLY A 31 -1.02 -11.36 14.59
N ILE A 32 -2.16 -11.74 14.04
CA ILE A 32 -2.54 -11.50 12.64
C ILE A 32 -3.51 -10.32 12.58
N PHE A 33 -3.24 -9.41 11.64
CA PHE A 33 -4.00 -8.19 11.42
C PHE A 33 -4.35 -8.08 9.94
N TYR A 34 -5.64 -8.08 9.63
CA TYR A 34 -6.11 -7.90 8.26
C TYR A 34 -6.13 -6.41 7.92
N ASP A 35 -5.80 -6.12 6.67
CA ASP A 35 -5.89 -4.80 6.07
C ASP A 35 -7.37 -4.45 5.78
N ILE A 36 -7.62 -3.23 5.33
CA ILE A 36 -8.93 -2.81 4.77
C ILE A 36 -8.69 -2.39 3.33
N LEU A 37 -9.42 -3.00 2.38
CA LEU A 37 -9.33 -2.60 0.98
C LEU A 37 -9.83 -1.15 0.82
N GLN A 38 -8.93 -0.26 0.40
CA GLN A 38 -9.26 1.15 0.21
C GLN A 38 -10.21 1.35 -0.97
N MET A 39 -11.24 2.18 -0.78
CA MET A 39 -12.27 2.42 -1.79
C MET A 39 -11.72 3.01 -3.11
N ASN A 40 -10.53 3.62 -3.07
CA ASN A 40 -9.85 4.15 -4.25
C ASN A 40 -9.59 3.10 -5.33
N VAL A 41 -9.39 1.83 -4.96
CA VAL A 41 -9.24 0.72 -5.92
C VAL A 41 -10.48 0.58 -6.80
N PHE A 42 -11.67 0.86 -6.26
CA PHE A 42 -12.93 0.80 -7.00
C PHE A 42 -13.23 2.10 -7.75
N ASN A 43 -12.89 3.24 -7.17
CA ASN A 43 -13.10 4.54 -7.79
C ASN A 43 -12.33 4.68 -9.11
N ALA A 44 -11.10 4.15 -9.16
CA ALA A 44 -10.28 4.19 -10.37
C ALA A 44 -10.95 3.48 -11.56
N VAL A 45 -11.67 2.37 -11.31
CA VAL A 45 -12.38 1.63 -12.37
C VAL A 45 -13.66 2.35 -12.80
N ARG A 46 -14.37 3.00 -11.87
CA ARG A 46 -15.55 3.84 -12.19
C ARG A 46 -15.18 5.04 -13.06
N ALA A 47 -13.95 5.52 -12.94
CA ALA A 47 -13.42 6.64 -13.67
C ALA A 47 -12.95 6.29 -15.10
N ASN A 48 -13.11 5.03 -15.54
CA ASN A 48 -12.79 4.63 -16.91
C ASN A 48 -13.76 5.27 -17.93
N ILE A 49 -13.26 5.47 -19.14
CA ILE A 49 -14.11 5.80 -20.28
C ILE A 49 -15.13 4.68 -20.57
N PRO A 50 -16.34 4.99 -21.07
CA PRO A 50 -16.85 6.33 -21.40
C PRO A 50 -17.54 7.04 -20.21
N PHE A 51 -17.42 6.53 -18.99
CA PHE A 51 -18.22 7.00 -17.84
C PHE A 51 -17.69 8.28 -17.21
N THR A 52 -16.39 8.57 -17.36
CA THR A 52 -15.77 9.78 -16.84
C THR A 52 -14.64 10.21 -17.79
N GLU A 53 -14.53 11.52 -18.04
CA GLU A 53 -13.44 12.11 -18.81
C GLU A 53 -12.77 13.21 -17.98
N PHE A 54 -11.44 13.18 -17.88
CA PHE A 54 -10.65 14.23 -17.24
C PHE A 54 -9.98 15.07 -18.32
N ARG A 55 -10.49 16.27 -18.60
CA ARG A 55 -9.83 17.24 -19.49
C ARG A 55 -8.67 17.89 -18.75
N ASN A 56 -7.51 17.99 -19.39
CA ASN A 56 -6.32 18.64 -18.81
C ASN A 56 -6.10 20.03 -19.41
N PHE A 57 -5.56 20.94 -18.60
CA PHE A 57 -5.02 22.21 -19.10
C PHE A 57 -3.71 21.94 -19.84
N ARG A 58 -3.58 22.48 -21.04
CA ARG A 58 -2.31 22.47 -21.76
C ARG A 58 -1.55 23.76 -21.44
N VAL A 59 -0.43 23.63 -20.73
CA VAL A 59 0.48 24.73 -20.48
C VAL A 59 1.67 24.54 -21.40
N ASP A 60 1.67 25.23 -22.54
CA ASP A 60 2.75 25.15 -23.54
C ASP A 60 4.05 25.82 -23.06
N ASN A 61 3.98 26.63 -22.00
CA ASN A 61 5.13 27.32 -21.43
C ASN A 61 5.23 27.06 -19.91
N PRO A 62 6.19 26.26 -19.43
CA PRO A 62 6.33 25.92 -18.01
C PRO A 62 6.67 27.14 -17.11
N ILE A 63 7.01 28.29 -17.69
CA ILE A 63 7.26 29.55 -16.98
C ILE A 63 5.98 30.41 -16.89
N ALA A 64 5.05 30.25 -17.85
CA ALA A 64 3.75 30.91 -17.80
C ALA A 64 2.84 30.17 -16.80
N LYS A 65 2.78 30.67 -15.56
CA LYS A 65 1.91 30.12 -14.50
C LYS A 65 0.41 30.32 -14.75
N MET A 66 0.03 30.94 -15.87
CA MET A 66 -1.37 31.15 -16.25
C MET A 66 -1.67 30.40 -17.54
N PRO A 67 -2.66 29.49 -17.54
CA PRO A 67 -3.17 28.91 -18.79
C PRO A 67 -3.66 30.06 -19.69
N ASN A 68 -3.22 30.09 -20.95
CA ASN A 68 -3.68 31.11 -21.91
C ASN A 68 -5.12 30.87 -22.39
N THR A 69 -5.75 29.78 -21.96
CA THR A 69 -7.11 29.37 -22.34
C THR A 69 -8.07 29.60 -21.17
N PRO A 70 -9.14 30.40 -21.35
CA PRO A 70 -10.20 30.56 -20.36
C PRO A 70 -10.79 29.20 -19.93
N ILE A 71 -11.12 29.04 -18.66
CA ILE A 71 -11.63 27.77 -18.13
C ILE A 71 -12.92 27.31 -18.83
N GLN A 72 -13.75 28.26 -19.28
CA GLN A 72 -14.98 27.99 -20.03
C GLN A 72 -14.71 27.35 -21.39
N GLU A 73 -13.59 27.69 -22.03
CA GLU A 73 -13.18 27.12 -23.32
C GLU A 73 -12.54 25.74 -23.17
N VAL A 74 -12.03 25.39 -21.98
CA VAL A 74 -11.46 24.05 -21.71
C VAL A 74 -12.55 23.00 -21.56
N PHE A 75 -13.70 23.38 -21.00
CA PHE A 75 -14.86 22.49 -20.80
C PHE A 75 -15.96 22.72 -21.85
N GLY A 76 -15.77 23.65 -22.79
CA GLY A 76 -16.64 23.87 -23.94
C GLY A 76 -16.56 22.73 -24.96
N GLU A 77 -17.54 22.65 -25.84
CA GLU A 77 -17.56 21.65 -26.93
C GLU A 77 -16.37 21.87 -27.88
N GLY A 78 -15.55 20.84 -28.11
CA GLY A 78 -14.28 20.96 -28.85
C GLY A 78 -13.13 21.60 -28.06
N GLY A 79 -13.36 21.93 -26.79
CA GLY A 79 -12.44 22.54 -25.84
C GLY A 79 -11.47 21.55 -25.17
N GLY A 80 -10.22 21.99 -24.98
CA GLY A 80 -9.15 21.19 -24.40
C GLY A 80 -8.75 19.98 -25.27
N GLN A 81 -7.63 19.34 -24.95
CA GLN A 81 -7.36 18.01 -25.51
C GLN A 81 -7.96 16.95 -24.60
N ALA A 82 -8.79 16.07 -25.16
CA ALA A 82 -9.08 14.80 -24.54
C ALA A 82 -7.74 14.07 -24.37
N PRO A 83 -7.26 13.80 -23.15
CA PRO A 83 -6.08 12.98 -23.00
C PRO A 83 -6.38 11.63 -23.65
N LEU A 84 -5.33 10.93 -24.10
CA LEU A 84 -5.45 9.50 -24.36
C LEU A 84 -6.12 8.87 -23.11
N PRO A 85 -7.03 7.91 -23.27
CA PRO A 85 -7.67 7.31 -22.11
C PRO A 85 -6.64 6.55 -21.27
N SER A 86 -6.84 6.53 -19.96
CA SER A 86 -6.25 5.51 -19.09
C SER A 86 -7.35 4.55 -18.66
N LEU A 87 -6.99 3.27 -18.54
CA LEU A 87 -7.90 2.27 -18.01
C LEU A 87 -7.33 1.70 -16.73
N SER A 88 -8.18 1.63 -15.70
CA SER A 88 -7.89 0.92 -14.47
C SER A 88 -8.79 -0.30 -14.36
N ILE A 89 -8.21 -1.43 -13.97
CA ILE A 89 -8.93 -2.64 -13.60
C ILE A 89 -8.47 -3.10 -12.22
N PHE A 90 -9.25 -3.98 -11.61
CA PHE A 90 -8.83 -4.74 -10.43
C PHE A 90 -9.00 -6.24 -10.71
N ASP A 91 -8.20 -7.07 -10.04
CA ASP A 91 -8.41 -8.51 -10.04
C ASP A 91 -9.75 -8.83 -9.35
N THR A 92 -10.62 -9.63 -9.99
CA THR A 92 -11.91 -10.02 -9.37
C THR A 92 -11.74 -10.91 -8.15
N ARG A 93 -10.55 -11.51 -7.97
CA ARG A 93 -10.17 -12.38 -6.86
C ARG A 93 -9.33 -11.65 -5.82
N LEU A 94 -9.54 -10.35 -5.66
CA LEU A 94 -8.90 -9.57 -4.60
C LEU A 94 -9.18 -10.21 -3.23
N LYS A 95 -8.11 -10.46 -2.48
CA LYS A 95 -8.16 -10.98 -1.11
C LYS A 95 -7.80 -9.90 -0.12
N GLN A 96 -8.17 -10.11 1.14
CA GLN A 96 -7.76 -9.18 2.18
C GLN A 96 -6.27 -9.40 2.48
N GLY A 97 -5.46 -8.36 2.27
CA GLY A 97 -4.05 -8.37 2.71
C GLY A 97 -3.98 -8.53 4.22
N TYR A 98 -2.91 -9.15 4.73
CA TYR A 98 -2.74 -9.32 6.17
C TYR A 98 -1.29 -9.19 6.60
N MET A 99 -1.13 -8.86 7.87
CA MET A 99 0.14 -8.62 8.52
C MET A 99 0.26 -9.49 9.75
N GLN A 100 1.40 -10.15 9.89
CA GLN A 100 1.79 -10.89 11.08
C GLN A 100 2.78 -10.04 11.85
N ARG A 101 2.48 -9.75 13.13
CA ARG A 101 3.34 -8.96 14.00
C ARG A 101 3.82 -9.82 15.16
N MET A 102 5.10 -9.73 15.47
CA MET A 102 5.79 -10.42 16.55
C MET A 102 6.57 -9.42 17.39
N SER A 103 6.59 -9.64 18.69
CA SER A 103 7.50 -8.93 19.59
C SER A 103 7.99 -9.83 20.72
N LEU A 104 9.23 -9.63 21.13
CA LEU A 104 9.85 -10.25 22.31
C LEU A 104 10.68 -9.20 23.03
N ASN A 105 10.47 -9.02 24.32
CA ASN A 105 11.23 -8.08 25.14
C ASN A 105 11.68 -8.76 26.42
N ILE A 106 12.90 -8.44 26.84
CA ILE A 106 13.52 -8.90 28.08
C ILE A 106 13.91 -7.65 28.84
N GLU A 107 13.37 -7.50 30.05
CA GLU A 107 13.68 -6.40 30.95
C GLU A 107 14.36 -6.95 32.21
N ARG A 108 15.44 -6.31 32.67
CA ARG A 108 16.18 -6.71 33.86
C ARG A 108 16.66 -5.51 34.65
N GLN A 109 16.39 -5.49 35.95
CA GLN A 109 17.05 -4.58 36.90
C GLN A 109 18.47 -5.09 37.18
N LEU A 110 19.47 -4.22 37.03
CA LEU A 110 20.88 -4.56 37.24
C LEU A 110 21.33 -4.21 38.66
N ALA A 111 21.59 -2.93 38.92
CA ALA A 111 22.11 -2.44 40.20
C ALA A 111 21.42 -1.13 40.60
N GLY A 112 21.13 -0.97 41.88
CA GLY A 112 20.34 0.16 42.37
C GLY A 112 19.00 0.23 41.63
N ASP A 113 18.70 1.40 41.07
CA ASP A 113 17.47 1.66 40.32
C ASP A 113 17.63 1.45 38.80
N PHE A 114 18.79 0.97 38.33
CA PHE A 114 19.07 0.81 36.91
C PHE A 114 18.34 -0.39 36.30
N VAL A 115 17.62 -0.16 35.21
CA VAL A 115 16.88 -1.17 34.45
C VAL A 115 17.31 -1.15 32.99
N ALA A 116 17.69 -2.33 32.48
CA ALA A 116 17.96 -2.54 31.06
C ALA A 116 16.83 -3.33 30.39
N ASP A 117 16.43 -2.93 29.20
CA ASP A 117 15.43 -3.57 28.34
C ASP A 117 16.03 -3.82 26.96
N ILE A 118 15.83 -5.03 26.44
CA ILE A 118 16.17 -5.41 25.07
C ILE A 118 14.89 -5.91 24.41
N GLY A 119 14.57 -5.36 23.25
CA GLY A 119 13.36 -5.66 22.50
C GLY A 119 13.65 -6.07 21.07
N TRP A 120 12.95 -7.07 20.58
CA TRP A 120 12.92 -7.50 19.19
C TRP A 120 11.49 -7.40 18.66
N ALA A 121 11.35 -6.94 17.43
CA ALA A 121 10.08 -6.90 16.72
C ALA A 121 10.25 -7.36 15.28
N ARG A 122 9.23 -8.07 14.78
CA ARG A 122 9.13 -8.45 13.37
C ARG A 122 7.72 -8.20 12.85
N GLU A 123 7.65 -7.78 11.60
CA GLU A 123 6.43 -7.59 10.87
C GLU A 123 6.55 -8.22 9.48
N LYS A 124 5.61 -9.08 9.12
CA LYS A 124 5.51 -9.66 7.77
C LYS A 124 4.16 -9.34 7.16
N LYS A 125 4.17 -8.66 6.02
CA LYS A 125 2.99 -8.33 5.21
C LYS A 125 2.85 -9.34 4.08
N THR A 126 1.62 -9.76 3.81
CA THR A 126 1.33 -10.73 2.77
C THR A 126 0.07 -10.35 2.02
N LYS A 127 0.12 -10.42 0.68
CA LYS A 127 -1.01 -10.15 -0.23
C LYS A 127 -1.58 -8.74 -0.12
N PHE A 128 -0.76 -7.73 0.11
CA PHE A 128 -1.23 -6.34 0.04
C PHE A 128 -1.54 -5.97 -1.42
N VAL A 129 -2.56 -5.13 -1.60
CA VAL A 129 -2.98 -4.66 -2.92
C VAL A 129 -2.04 -3.56 -3.38
N ALA A 130 -1.50 -3.72 -4.59
CA ALA A 130 -0.74 -2.68 -5.25
C ALA A 130 -1.14 -2.58 -6.73
N GLY A 131 -0.95 -1.39 -7.28
CA GLY A 131 -1.13 -1.11 -8.70
C GLY A 131 0.10 -1.51 -9.50
N ARG A 132 -0.11 -2.10 -10.67
CA ARG A 132 0.90 -2.28 -11.72
C ARG A 132 0.39 -1.75 -13.05
N ASP A 133 1.30 -1.28 -13.90
CA ASP A 133 0.96 -0.92 -15.27
C ASP A 133 1.13 -2.15 -16.18
N LEU A 134 0.05 -2.56 -16.82
CA LEU A 134 0.01 -3.66 -17.78
C LEU A 134 0.54 -3.24 -19.16
N ASP A 135 0.65 -1.94 -19.41
CA ASP A 135 1.19 -1.40 -20.65
C ASP A 135 2.68 -1.00 -20.53
N ALA A 136 3.31 -1.32 -19.39
CA ALA A 136 4.74 -1.13 -19.21
C ALA A 136 5.53 -1.96 -20.24
N PRO A 137 6.60 -1.38 -20.85
CA PRO A 137 7.40 -2.10 -21.83
C PRO A 137 8.01 -3.36 -21.24
N LEU A 138 7.89 -4.47 -21.96
CA LEU A 138 8.39 -5.76 -21.50
C LEU A 138 9.91 -5.71 -21.34
N GLN A 139 10.41 -6.24 -20.22
CA GLN A 139 11.83 -6.24 -19.83
C GLN A 139 12.75 -7.01 -20.82
N ARG A 140 12.20 -7.65 -21.86
CA ARG A 140 12.90 -8.47 -22.87
C ARG A 140 12.44 -8.16 -24.31
N GLY A 141 12.80 -6.99 -24.84
CA GLY A 141 13.15 -6.92 -26.27
C GLY A 141 12.58 -5.80 -27.12
N THR A 142 11.69 -4.94 -26.63
CA THR A 142 11.36 -3.70 -27.34
C THR A 142 10.80 -2.70 -26.33
N PHE A 143 11.34 -1.48 -26.28
CA PHE A 143 10.82 -0.38 -25.45
C PHE A 143 9.48 0.17 -25.98
N THR A 144 8.74 -0.66 -26.72
CA THR A 144 7.48 -0.30 -27.35
C THR A 144 6.35 -0.77 -26.45
N ARG A 145 5.47 0.16 -26.08
CA ARG A 145 4.28 -0.13 -25.31
C ARG A 145 3.33 -0.99 -26.15
N PRO A 146 2.78 -2.10 -25.61
CA PRO A 146 1.83 -2.93 -26.34
C PRO A 146 0.56 -2.19 -26.81
N PHE A 147 0.10 -1.19 -26.05
CA PHE A 147 -1.14 -0.45 -26.30
C PHE A 147 -0.93 1.08 -26.24
N PRO A 148 -0.23 1.68 -27.22
CA PRO A 148 0.15 3.09 -27.21
C PRO A 148 -1.05 4.06 -27.28
N GLN A 149 -2.25 3.58 -27.60
CA GLN A 149 -3.49 4.37 -27.56
C GLN A 149 -3.98 4.70 -26.15
N PHE A 150 -3.44 4.04 -25.12
CA PHE A 150 -3.72 4.37 -23.72
C PHE A 150 -2.52 5.06 -23.09
N THR A 151 -2.76 6.03 -22.22
CA THR A 151 -1.66 6.62 -21.42
C THR A 151 -1.14 5.65 -20.37
N GLY A 152 -1.97 4.68 -19.95
CA GLY A 152 -1.63 3.65 -18.97
C GLY A 152 -2.76 2.63 -18.82
N LEU A 153 -2.39 1.38 -18.53
CA LEU A 153 -3.32 0.29 -18.26
C LEU A 153 -3.05 -0.24 -16.84
N GLY A 154 -3.63 0.41 -15.84
CA GLY A 154 -3.43 0.06 -14.45
C GLY A 154 -4.21 -1.18 -14.03
N GLN A 155 -3.59 -2.08 -13.28
CA GLN A 155 -4.26 -3.17 -12.59
C GLN A 155 -3.92 -3.17 -11.10
N ASN A 156 -4.95 -3.19 -10.25
CA ASN A 156 -4.80 -3.45 -8.83
C ASN A 156 -4.92 -4.95 -8.54
N ALA A 157 -3.93 -5.53 -7.87
CA ALA A 157 -3.90 -6.95 -7.50
C ALA A 157 -3.12 -7.18 -6.19
N ASN A 158 -3.31 -8.34 -5.55
CA ASN A 158 -2.57 -8.73 -4.34
C ASN A 158 -1.13 -9.16 -4.67
N ILE A 159 -0.28 -8.21 -5.05
CA ILE A 159 1.08 -8.45 -5.52
C ILE A 159 2.17 -7.89 -4.59
N GLN A 160 1.79 -7.27 -3.48
CA GLN A 160 2.73 -6.66 -2.56
C GLN A 160 2.92 -7.49 -1.29
N ASP A 161 4.17 -7.82 -0.99
CA ASP A 161 4.59 -8.45 0.25
C ASP A 161 5.68 -7.60 0.92
N GLY A 162 5.91 -7.81 2.22
CA GLY A 162 6.94 -7.07 2.95
C GLY A 162 7.41 -7.80 4.20
N ASP A 163 8.65 -7.55 4.60
CA ASP A 163 9.25 -8.09 5.83
C ASP A 163 10.05 -6.97 6.51
N TYR A 164 9.90 -6.84 7.82
CA TYR A 164 10.59 -5.88 8.65
C TYR A 164 11.05 -6.56 9.94
N ASN A 165 12.30 -6.31 10.33
CA ASN A 165 12.90 -6.85 11.55
C ASN A 165 13.67 -5.74 12.25
N ALA A 166 13.51 -5.66 13.58
CA ALA A 166 14.19 -4.68 14.40
C ALA A 166 14.61 -5.27 15.74
N LEU A 167 15.78 -4.84 16.20
CA LEU A 167 16.31 -5.07 17.54
C LEU A 167 16.63 -3.71 18.15
N GLY A 168 16.22 -3.49 19.39
CA GLY A 168 16.48 -2.26 20.12
C GLY A 168 16.81 -2.55 21.57
N SER A 169 17.44 -1.58 22.23
CA SER A 169 17.72 -1.60 23.66
C SER A 169 17.39 -0.25 24.29
N ARG A 170 16.96 -0.26 25.54
CA ARG A 170 16.75 0.96 26.34
C ARG A 170 17.21 0.72 27.77
N ASP A 171 17.79 1.74 28.38
CA ASP A 171 18.15 1.81 29.79
C ASP A 171 17.45 2.99 30.49
N ARG A 172 17.16 2.82 31.78
CA ARG A 172 16.52 3.83 32.65
C ARG A 172 17.00 3.71 34.08
#